data_AF-A0A645ETN1-F1
#
_entry.id   AF-A0A645ETN1-F1
#
_cell.length_a   1.000
_cell.length_b   1.000
_cell.length_c   1.000
_cell.angle_alpha   90.00
_cell.angle_beta   90.00
_cell.angle_gamma   90.00
#
_symmetry.space_group_name_H-M   'P 1'
#
loop_
_entity.id
_entity.type
_entity.pdbx_description
1 polymer ?
#
loop_
_entity_poly.entity_id
_entity_poly.type
_entity_poly.pdbx_seq_one_letter_code
_entity_poly.pdbx_strand_id
1 'polypeptide(L)'
;MLEVLKSIAENYRKGTPNGIRVDVETNLVFSPAHFTWMDTNYPAATPREGYPVEIQALWYRLLALLGRYDQSFQPLAEQTARSIRELFVLPGLSRLSDCLHAASGTGARRAVPDNALRPNQLFAITLGAVREPDLIRGIIRSCKTLVIPGAIRSLADAEVEPPLPVALDGRRLNNPRRPYQGRYRGPEDTMRKVAYHNGTAWCWPFPSYAEAMFLAGGEAARSAARAVLFSAADYFNGGCPGQLPEIADGDYPHHWGGCAAQAWSVSEFYRVGKLLGGDSGNAVK
;
A
#
# COMPACT_ATOMS: atom_id res chain seq x y z
N MET A 1 12.81 -2.02 -23.43
CA MET A 1 11.87 -2.02 -22.29
C MET A 1 11.41 -3.43 -21.91
N LEU A 2 10.86 -4.24 -22.82
CA LEU A 2 10.39 -5.61 -22.51
C LEU A 2 11.49 -6.51 -21.90
N GLU A 3 12.70 -6.49 -22.47
CA GLU A 3 13.83 -7.27 -21.94
C GLU A 3 14.25 -6.85 -20.52
N VAL A 4 14.06 -5.57 -20.15
CA VAL A 4 14.30 -5.10 -18.78
C VAL A 4 13.28 -5.69 -17.82
N LEU A 5 12.00 -5.74 -18.21
CA LEU A 5 10.94 -6.34 -17.41
C LEU A 5 11.15 -7.85 -17.21
N LYS A 6 11.57 -8.56 -18.27
CA LYS A 6 11.94 -9.98 -18.18
C LYS A 6 13.14 -10.18 -17.25
N SER A 7 14.18 -9.36 -17.39
CA SER A 7 15.35 -9.39 -16.51
C SER A 7 14.96 -9.24 -15.04
N ILE A 8 14.06 -8.30 -14.70
CA ILE A 8 13.55 -8.15 -13.32
C ILE A 8 12.88 -9.45 -12.86
N ALA A 9 11.96 -9.99 -13.66
CA ALA A 9 11.23 -11.20 -13.30
C ALA A 9 12.15 -12.41 -13.10
N GLU A 10 13.11 -12.62 -13.98
CA GLU A 10 14.06 -13.72 -13.89
C GLU A 10 15.01 -13.58 -12.69
N ASN A 11 15.52 -12.38 -12.42
CA ASN A 11 16.41 -12.16 -11.29
C ASN A 11 15.69 -12.32 -9.94
N TYR A 12 14.43 -11.89 -9.83
CA TYR A 12 13.63 -12.13 -8.62
C TYR A 12 13.40 -13.63 -8.41
N ARG A 13 13.15 -14.39 -9.48
CA ARG A 13 12.98 -15.85 -9.41
C ARG A 13 14.27 -16.59 -9.08
N LYS A 14 15.41 -16.13 -9.59
CA LYS A 14 16.75 -16.67 -9.25
C LYS A 14 17.19 -16.30 -7.83
N GLY A 15 16.65 -15.20 -7.30
CA GLY A 15 17.10 -14.57 -6.06
C GLY A 15 18.16 -13.52 -6.33
N THR A 16 18.10 -12.43 -5.58
CA THR A 16 19.01 -11.30 -5.68
C THR A 16 20.04 -11.30 -4.54
N PRO A 17 21.22 -10.65 -4.71
CA PRO A 17 22.24 -10.59 -3.66
C PRO A 17 21.77 -9.93 -2.35
N ASN A 18 20.79 -9.04 -2.42
CA ASN A 18 20.21 -8.37 -1.25
C ASN A 18 19.04 -9.14 -0.61
N GLY A 19 18.80 -10.39 -1.03
CA GLY A 19 17.91 -11.33 -0.33
C GLY A 19 16.47 -11.40 -0.86
N ILE A 20 16.10 -10.57 -1.84
CA ILE A 20 14.80 -10.65 -2.53
C ILE A 20 14.76 -11.97 -3.31
N ARG A 21 13.69 -12.73 -3.15
CA ARG A 21 13.54 -14.02 -3.85
C ARG A 21 12.06 -14.40 -3.99
N VAL A 22 11.74 -15.13 -5.04
CA VAL A 22 10.41 -15.74 -5.19
C VAL A 22 10.37 -17.07 -4.43
N ASP A 23 9.34 -17.25 -3.60
CA ASP A 23 8.97 -18.54 -3.03
C ASP A 23 8.38 -19.44 -4.12
N VAL A 24 9.02 -20.56 -4.41
CA VAL A 24 8.69 -21.43 -5.55
C VAL A 24 7.29 -22.06 -5.40
N GLU A 25 6.87 -22.35 -4.17
CA GLU A 25 5.57 -23.00 -3.91
C GLU A 25 4.39 -22.06 -4.17
N THR A 26 4.56 -20.77 -3.91
CA THR A 26 3.47 -19.78 -3.92
C THR A 26 3.62 -18.72 -5.00
N ASN A 27 4.79 -18.62 -5.62
CA ASN A 27 5.19 -17.56 -6.53
C ASN A 27 5.04 -16.14 -5.91
N LEU A 28 5.19 -16.04 -4.58
CA LEU A 28 5.21 -14.77 -3.84
C LEU A 28 6.65 -14.30 -3.66
N VAL A 29 6.85 -12.98 -3.66
CA VAL A 29 8.15 -12.33 -3.51
C VAL A 29 8.42 -12.05 -2.04
N PHE A 30 9.47 -12.68 -1.51
CA PHE A 30 10.05 -12.33 -0.22
C PHE A 30 10.78 -10.99 -0.31
N SER A 31 10.53 -10.12 0.65
CA SER A 31 11.16 -8.82 0.84
C SER A 31 11.95 -8.81 2.15
N PRO A 32 13.23 -8.41 2.13
CA PRO A 32 13.96 -8.03 3.34
C PRO A 32 13.29 -6.88 4.08
N ALA A 33 13.69 -6.67 5.35
CA ALA A 33 13.23 -5.54 6.13
C ALA A 33 13.59 -4.19 5.46
N HIS A 34 12.69 -3.22 5.54
CA HIS A 34 12.87 -1.84 5.03
C HIS A 34 12.97 -1.70 3.49
N PHE A 35 12.55 -2.71 2.74
CA PHE A 35 12.54 -2.68 1.26
C PHE A 35 11.17 -2.31 0.68
N THR A 36 10.26 -1.83 1.53
CA THR A 36 8.92 -1.34 1.14
C THR A 36 8.92 0.18 1.20
N TRP A 37 7.88 0.84 0.68
CA TRP A 37 7.75 2.30 0.85
C TRP A 37 7.61 2.73 2.33
N MET A 38 7.27 1.79 3.22
CA MET A 38 7.26 1.99 4.66
C MET A 38 8.65 1.68 5.24
N ASP A 39 9.67 2.44 4.85
CA ASP A 39 11.10 2.08 5.00
C ASP A 39 11.78 2.61 6.27
N THR A 40 11.03 3.20 7.22
CA THR A 40 11.64 3.83 8.41
C THR A 40 12.55 2.87 9.19
N ASN A 41 13.83 3.25 9.27
CA ASN A 41 14.89 2.51 9.95
C ASN A 41 15.63 3.41 10.96
N TYR A 42 16.27 2.78 11.95
CA TYR A 42 16.96 3.40 13.09
C TYR A 42 16.12 4.48 13.80
N PRO A 43 15.10 4.09 14.61
CA PRO A 43 14.71 2.72 14.91
C PRO A 43 13.89 2.08 13.79
N ALA A 44 13.93 0.75 13.70
CA ALA A 44 13.11 -0.01 12.77
C ALA A 44 11.63 0.08 13.16
N ALA A 45 10.90 1.02 12.58
CA ALA A 45 9.51 1.30 12.96
C ALA A 45 8.49 0.48 12.16
N THR A 46 8.83 0.11 10.91
CA THR A 46 7.98 -0.66 10.00
C THR A 46 8.79 -1.60 9.11
N PRO A 47 9.51 -2.59 9.67
CA PRO A 47 10.43 -3.44 8.90
C PRO A 47 9.74 -4.21 7.76
N ARG A 48 8.54 -4.76 8.00
CA ARG A 48 7.75 -5.51 6.99
C ARG A 48 8.56 -6.57 6.22
N GLU A 49 9.42 -7.30 6.94
CA GLU A 49 10.14 -8.46 6.42
C GLU A 49 9.18 -9.63 6.19
N GLY A 50 9.31 -10.31 5.04
CA GLY A 50 8.44 -11.40 4.65
C GLY A 50 7.77 -11.11 3.30
N TYR A 51 6.44 -11.14 3.24
CA TYR A 51 5.68 -10.98 1.99
C TYR A 51 4.70 -9.80 2.09
N PRO A 52 5.14 -8.55 1.87
CA PRO A 52 4.29 -7.35 1.83
C PRO A 52 3.26 -7.43 0.70
N VAL A 53 1.99 -7.11 1.00
CA VAL A 53 0.86 -7.30 0.07
C VAL A 53 1.00 -6.50 -1.23
N GLU A 54 1.51 -5.27 -1.18
CA GLU A 54 1.66 -4.42 -2.36
C GLU A 54 2.80 -4.87 -3.27
N ILE A 55 3.85 -5.49 -2.72
CA ILE A 55 4.90 -6.12 -3.52
C ILE A 55 4.31 -7.29 -4.30
N GLN A 56 3.41 -8.07 -3.70
CA GLN A 56 2.75 -9.17 -4.39
C GLN A 56 1.83 -8.67 -5.52
N ALA A 57 1.13 -7.56 -5.29
CA ALA A 57 0.30 -6.92 -6.30
C ALA A 57 1.12 -6.37 -7.49
N LEU A 58 2.27 -5.75 -7.21
CA LEU A 58 3.22 -5.28 -8.23
C LEU A 58 3.84 -6.45 -9.01
N TRP A 59 4.22 -7.51 -8.30
CA TRP A 59 4.74 -8.74 -8.89
C TRP A 59 3.71 -9.39 -9.82
N TYR A 60 2.48 -9.54 -9.35
CA TYR A 60 1.36 -9.99 -10.17
C TYR A 60 1.22 -9.14 -11.44
N ARG A 61 1.25 -7.80 -11.31
CA ARG A 61 1.11 -6.89 -12.44
C ARG A 61 2.22 -7.03 -13.46
N LEU A 62 3.46 -7.18 -13.01
CA LEU A 62 4.62 -7.41 -13.86
C LEU A 62 4.45 -8.71 -14.67
N LEU A 63 4.12 -9.81 -14.00
CA LEU A 63 3.92 -11.11 -14.64
C LEU A 63 2.75 -11.09 -15.61
N ALA A 64 1.62 -10.49 -15.24
CA ALA A 64 0.45 -10.37 -16.10
C ALA A 64 0.74 -9.51 -17.35
N LEU A 65 1.59 -8.47 -17.21
CA LEU A 65 2.03 -7.66 -18.35
C LEU A 65 2.95 -8.46 -19.29
N LEU A 66 3.96 -9.15 -18.73
CA LEU A 66 4.84 -10.04 -19.50
C LEU A 66 4.05 -11.15 -20.20
N GLY A 67 3.04 -11.70 -19.53
CA GLY A 67 2.12 -12.72 -20.03
C GLY A 67 1.38 -12.34 -21.31
N ARG A 68 1.27 -11.05 -21.64
CA ARG A 68 0.68 -10.58 -22.91
C ARG A 68 1.60 -10.77 -24.11
N TYR A 69 2.91 -10.87 -23.87
CA TYR A 69 3.94 -11.01 -24.89
C TYR A 69 4.60 -12.40 -24.87
N ASP A 70 4.66 -13.02 -23.70
CA ASP A 70 5.22 -14.35 -23.50
C ASP A 70 4.29 -15.12 -22.54
N GLN A 71 3.54 -16.06 -23.11
CA GLN A 71 2.50 -16.79 -22.39
C GLN A 71 3.04 -17.64 -21.23
N SER A 72 4.35 -17.92 -21.19
CA SER A 72 4.97 -18.67 -20.08
C SER A 72 4.87 -17.95 -18.73
N PHE A 73 4.66 -16.62 -18.73
CA PHE A 73 4.44 -15.84 -17.50
C PHE A 73 3.00 -15.85 -16.99
N GLN A 74 2.01 -16.27 -17.80
CA GLN A 74 0.60 -16.28 -17.37
C GLN A 74 0.34 -17.24 -16.20
N PRO A 75 0.83 -18.50 -16.20
CA PRO A 75 0.65 -19.39 -15.05
C PRO A 75 1.27 -18.83 -13.76
N LEU A 76 2.38 -18.10 -13.87
CA LEU A 76 3.03 -17.46 -12.72
C LEU A 76 2.16 -16.33 -12.14
N ALA A 77 1.58 -15.48 -13.00
CA ALA A 77 0.65 -14.45 -12.58
C ALA A 77 -0.58 -15.07 -11.89
N GLU A 78 -1.16 -16.11 -12.47
CA GLU A 78 -2.30 -16.83 -11.90
C GLU A 78 -1.96 -17.49 -10.55
N GLN A 79 -0.78 -18.08 -10.43
CA GLN A 79 -0.30 -18.66 -9.17
C GLN A 79 -0.13 -17.57 -8.10
N THR A 80 0.47 -16.42 -8.42
CA THR A 80 0.59 -15.29 -7.49
C THR A 80 -0.78 -14.80 -7.02
N ALA A 81 -1.73 -14.57 -7.93
CA ALA A 81 -3.09 -14.15 -7.55
C ALA A 81 -3.80 -15.19 -6.68
N ARG A 82 -3.63 -16.48 -6.99
CA ARG A 82 -4.16 -17.57 -6.18
C ARG A 82 -3.57 -17.58 -4.77
N SER A 83 -2.25 -17.43 -4.65
CA SER A 83 -1.56 -17.38 -3.36
C SER A 83 -1.93 -16.15 -2.53
N ILE A 84 -2.17 -15.00 -3.16
CA ILE A 84 -2.71 -13.81 -2.47
C ILE A 84 -4.07 -14.15 -1.84
N ARG A 85 -4.98 -14.76 -2.59
CA ARG A 85 -6.30 -15.16 -2.09
C ARG A 85 -6.19 -16.19 -0.96
N GLU A 86 -5.33 -17.20 -1.12
CA GLU A 86 -5.20 -18.30 -0.16
C GLU A 86 -4.54 -17.88 1.15
N LEU A 87 -3.53 -17.00 1.10
CA LEU A 87 -2.66 -16.74 2.25
C LEU A 87 -2.87 -15.38 2.91
N PHE A 88 -3.40 -14.37 2.19
CA PHE A 88 -3.57 -13.03 2.74
C PHE A 88 -4.98 -12.75 3.24
N VAL A 89 -6.01 -13.45 2.76
CA VAL A 89 -7.40 -13.21 3.21
C VAL A 89 -7.52 -13.63 4.66
N LEU A 90 -7.85 -12.67 5.53
CA LEU A 90 -7.94 -12.91 6.97
C LEU A 90 -9.27 -13.60 7.32
N PRO A 91 -9.27 -14.74 8.01
CA PRO A 91 -10.52 -15.43 8.39
C PRO A 91 -11.48 -14.52 9.17
N GLY A 92 -12.76 -14.51 8.77
CA GLY A 92 -13.79 -13.68 9.39
C GLY A 92 -13.68 -12.18 9.10
N LEU A 93 -12.65 -11.75 8.36
CA LEU A 93 -12.44 -10.36 7.97
C LEU A 93 -12.46 -10.27 6.44
N SER A 94 -13.29 -9.41 5.86
CA SER A 94 -13.32 -9.20 4.41
C SER A 94 -12.16 -8.30 3.93
N ARG A 95 -10.93 -8.59 4.34
CA ARG A 95 -9.72 -7.81 4.02
C ARG A 95 -8.46 -8.67 4.03
N LEU A 96 -7.37 -8.10 3.53
CA LEU A 96 -6.07 -8.77 3.47
C LEU A 96 -5.19 -8.45 4.69
N SER A 97 -4.33 -9.39 5.05
CA SER A 97 -3.10 -9.17 5.83
C SER A 97 -2.25 -8.12 5.13
N ASP A 98 -1.58 -7.25 5.88
CA ASP A 98 -0.67 -6.28 5.26
C ASP A 98 0.66 -6.92 4.85
N CYS A 99 1.18 -7.80 5.70
CA CYS A 99 2.38 -8.58 5.45
C CYS A 99 2.21 -10.01 5.98
N LEU A 100 2.71 -11.00 5.24
CA LEU A 100 2.99 -12.30 5.83
C LEU A 100 4.41 -12.26 6.39
N HIS A 101 4.55 -12.13 7.71
CA HIS A 101 5.82 -12.01 8.38
C HIS A 101 6.62 -13.31 8.32
N ALA A 102 7.86 -13.20 7.85
CA ALA A 102 8.76 -14.33 7.69
C ALA A 102 10.20 -13.86 7.76
N ALA A 103 11.07 -14.64 8.41
CA ALA A 103 12.50 -14.45 8.29
C ALA A 103 13.00 -14.98 6.94
N SER A 104 14.11 -14.44 6.45
CA SER A 104 14.80 -14.92 5.24
C SER A 104 14.92 -16.46 5.19
N GLY A 105 14.52 -17.05 4.07
CA GLY A 105 14.49 -18.51 3.86
C GLY A 105 13.20 -19.21 4.32
N THR A 106 12.27 -18.49 4.97
CA THR A 106 10.96 -19.04 5.34
C THR A 106 9.97 -18.88 4.18
N GLY A 107 9.43 -20.00 3.67
CA GLY A 107 8.42 -19.99 2.60
C GLY A 107 7.09 -19.37 3.05
N ALA A 108 6.31 -18.82 2.11
CA ALA A 108 5.14 -18.00 2.43
C ALA A 108 4.04 -18.79 3.17
N ARG A 109 3.91 -20.10 2.91
CA ARG A 109 2.97 -20.97 3.63
C ARG A 109 3.29 -21.15 5.13
N ARG A 110 4.53 -20.86 5.54
CA ARG A 110 4.99 -20.89 6.94
C ARG A 110 5.09 -19.49 7.55
N ALA A 111 4.80 -18.45 6.79
CA ALA A 111 4.80 -17.07 7.26
C ALA A 111 3.58 -16.79 8.16
N VAL A 112 3.68 -15.79 9.01
CA VAL A 112 2.63 -15.39 9.95
C VAL A 112 1.87 -14.18 9.38
N PRO A 113 0.59 -14.30 9.03
CA PRO A 113 -0.20 -13.16 8.60
C PRO A 113 -0.40 -12.18 9.76
N ASP A 114 -0.26 -10.88 9.50
CA ASP A 114 -0.72 -9.83 10.41
C ASP A 114 -2.18 -9.46 10.20
N ASN A 115 -2.78 -8.77 11.18
CA ASN A 115 -4.10 -8.16 11.05
C ASN A 115 -4.05 -6.62 10.93
N ALA A 116 -2.87 -6.04 10.69
CA ALA A 116 -2.67 -4.59 10.66
C ALA A 116 -3.47 -3.97 9.51
N LEU A 117 -4.44 -3.12 9.82
CA LEU A 117 -5.24 -2.45 8.79
C LEU A 117 -4.43 -1.30 8.19
N ARG A 118 -3.87 -1.53 7.00
CA ARG A 118 -3.06 -0.58 6.24
C ARG A 118 -3.63 -0.39 4.82
N PRO A 119 -3.32 0.73 4.14
CA PRO A 119 -3.87 1.01 2.81
C PRO A 119 -3.23 0.17 1.68
N ASN A 120 -2.15 -0.56 1.96
CA ASN A 120 -1.39 -1.32 0.96
C ASN A 120 -2.23 -2.36 0.20
N GLN A 121 -3.24 -2.93 0.84
CA GLN A 121 -4.18 -3.86 0.20
C GLN A 121 -4.97 -3.24 -0.98
N LEU A 122 -5.08 -1.90 -1.07
CA LEU A 122 -5.70 -1.23 -2.21
C LEU A 122 -4.95 -1.53 -3.52
N PHE A 123 -3.63 -1.72 -3.46
CA PHE A 123 -2.82 -2.10 -4.63
C PHE A 123 -3.22 -3.46 -5.18
N ALA A 124 -3.67 -4.40 -4.34
CA ALA A 124 -4.18 -5.69 -4.82
C ALA A 124 -5.42 -5.53 -5.72
N ILE A 125 -6.24 -4.51 -5.47
CA ILE A 125 -7.40 -4.16 -6.31
C ILE A 125 -6.94 -3.40 -7.55
N THR A 126 -6.23 -2.28 -7.39
CA THR A 126 -5.92 -1.37 -8.49
C THR A 126 -4.95 -1.98 -9.52
N LEU A 127 -4.13 -2.94 -9.11
CA LEU A 127 -3.25 -3.70 -9.99
C LEU A 127 -3.87 -5.02 -10.51
N GLY A 128 -5.08 -5.35 -10.06
CA GLY A 128 -5.90 -6.45 -10.57
C GLY A 128 -5.50 -7.84 -10.07
N ALA A 129 -4.75 -7.92 -8.96
CA ALA A 129 -4.37 -9.16 -8.31
C ALA A 129 -5.54 -9.81 -7.54
N VAL A 130 -6.48 -8.99 -7.08
CA VAL A 130 -7.76 -9.39 -6.47
C VAL A 130 -8.91 -8.97 -7.37
N ARG A 131 -9.87 -9.87 -7.61
CA ARG A 131 -10.98 -9.67 -8.55
C ARG A 131 -12.35 -10.03 -7.96
N GLU A 132 -12.36 -10.66 -6.79
CA GLU A 132 -13.54 -11.17 -6.13
C GLU A 132 -14.37 -9.99 -5.59
N PRO A 133 -15.60 -9.76 -6.09
CA PRO A 133 -16.36 -8.54 -5.76
C PRO A 133 -16.60 -8.34 -4.26
N ASP A 134 -16.83 -9.41 -3.50
CA ASP A 134 -17.08 -9.30 -2.06
C ASP A 134 -15.82 -8.96 -1.27
N LEU A 135 -14.66 -9.49 -1.68
CA LEU A 135 -13.37 -9.13 -1.08
C LEU A 135 -13.02 -7.68 -1.42
N ILE A 136 -13.23 -7.24 -2.66
CA ILE A 136 -13.02 -5.84 -3.09
C ILE A 136 -13.87 -4.89 -2.24
N ARG A 137 -15.16 -5.17 -2.08
CA ARG A 137 -16.07 -4.35 -1.25
C ARG A 137 -15.63 -4.32 0.21
N GLY A 138 -15.18 -5.46 0.73
CA GLY A 138 -14.67 -5.59 2.08
C GLY A 138 -13.42 -4.73 2.31
N ILE A 139 -12.44 -4.83 1.42
CA ILE A 139 -11.21 -4.03 1.45
C ILE A 139 -11.54 -2.53 1.42
N ILE A 140 -12.40 -2.08 0.50
CA ILE A 140 -12.81 -0.67 0.40
C ILE A 140 -13.52 -0.22 1.68
N ARG A 141 -14.38 -1.07 2.26
CA ARG A 141 -15.07 -0.77 3.54
C ARG A 141 -14.07 -0.65 4.68
N SER A 142 -13.07 -1.52 4.77
CA SER A 142 -12.02 -1.45 5.79
C SER A 142 -11.14 -0.21 5.60
N CYS A 143 -10.65 0.06 4.39
CA CYS A 143 -9.81 1.22 4.13
C CYS A 143 -10.55 2.55 4.31
N LYS A 144 -11.89 2.58 4.28
CA LYS A 144 -12.68 3.78 4.61
C LYS A 144 -12.30 4.37 5.98
N THR A 145 -11.96 3.54 6.97
CA THR A 145 -11.61 4.01 8.32
C THR A 145 -10.22 4.67 8.39
N LEU A 146 -9.42 4.53 7.32
CA LEU A 146 -8.10 5.14 7.19
C LEU A 146 -8.17 6.51 6.52
N VAL A 147 -9.23 6.80 5.78
CA VAL A 147 -9.34 8.02 4.96
C VAL A 147 -9.56 9.24 5.85
N ILE A 148 -8.77 10.27 5.59
CA ILE A 148 -8.96 11.64 6.08
C ILE A 148 -9.08 12.57 4.85
N PRO A 149 -9.47 13.84 4.99
CA PRO A 149 -9.48 14.76 3.86
C PRO A 149 -8.12 14.81 3.15
N GLY A 150 -8.10 14.44 1.87
CA GLY A 150 -6.93 14.47 1.00
C GLY A 150 -5.80 13.47 1.27
N ALA A 151 -5.93 12.58 2.25
CA ALA A 151 -4.88 11.62 2.60
C ALA A 151 -5.44 10.33 3.21
N ILE A 152 -4.60 9.31 3.37
CA ILE A 152 -4.99 8.02 3.97
C ILE A 152 -3.96 7.59 5.03
N ARG A 153 -4.44 7.26 6.24
CA ARG A 153 -3.63 6.78 7.35
C ARG A 153 -2.86 5.52 6.96
N SER A 154 -1.58 5.49 7.33
CA SER A 154 -0.69 4.36 7.11
C SER A 154 -1.01 3.13 7.97
N LEU A 155 -1.79 3.31 9.04
CA LEU A 155 -2.26 2.26 9.95
C LEU A 155 -3.56 2.71 10.65
N ALA A 156 -4.49 1.79 10.90
CA ALA A 156 -5.68 2.06 11.72
C ALA A 156 -5.37 2.09 13.22
N ASP A 157 -6.12 2.89 13.98
CA ASP A 157 -6.14 2.84 15.44
C ASP A 157 -6.91 1.61 15.94
N ALA A 158 -6.24 0.46 15.92
CA ALA A 158 -6.78 -0.83 16.33
C ALA A 158 -5.66 -1.70 16.92
N GLU A 159 -6.07 -2.81 17.55
CA GLU A 159 -5.12 -3.81 17.99
C GLU A 159 -4.50 -4.56 16.80
N VAL A 160 -3.21 -4.86 16.93
CA VAL A 160 -2.45 -5.63 15.96
C VAL A 160 -1.90 -6.93 16.55
N GLU A 161 -1.90 -7.97 15.73
CA GLU A 161 -1.31 -9.27 15.97
C GLU A 161 -0.61 -9.72 14.68
N PRO A 162 0.68 -10.12 14.72
CA PRO A 162 1.55 -10.08 15.89
C PRO A 162 1.83 -8.64 16.37
N PRO A 163 2.26 -8.44 17.63
CA PRO A 163 2.62 -7.11 18.12
C PRO A 163 3.77 -6.51 17.30
N LEU A 164 3.75 -5.20 17.06
CA LEU A 164 4.75 -4.46 16.29
C LEU A 164 5.59 -3.56 17.22
N PRO A 165 6.60 -4.09 17.92
CA PRO A 165 7.42 -3.31 18.82
C PRO A 165 8.37 -2.39 18.05
N VAL A 166 8.48 -1.14 18.51
CA VAL A 166 9.53 -0.21 18.09
C VAL A 166 10.39 0.08 19.30
N ALA A 167 11.70 -0.11 19.15
CA ALA A 167 12.67 0.12 20.21
C ALA A 167 13.92 0.80 19.69
N LEU A 168 14.53 1.61 20.54
CA LEU A 168 15.81 2.28 20.30
C LEU A 168 16.65 2.10 21.57
N ASP A 169 17.89 1.63 21.43
CA ASP A 169 18.82 1.41 22.55
C ASP A 169 18.23 0.59 23.72
N GLY A 170 17.51 -0.48 23.39
CA GLY A 170 16.85 -1.35 24.38
C GLY A 170 15.61 -0.75 25.03
N ARG A 171 15.27 0.51 24.74
CA ARG A 171 14.06 1.18 25.24
C ARG A 171 12.93 1.06 24.23
N ARG A 172 11.79 0.53 24.69
CA ARG A 172 10.54 0.49 23.90
C ARG A 172 9.95 1.89 23.73
N LEU A 173 9.59 2.24 22.49
CA LEU A 173 9.08 3.56 22.08
C LEU A 173 7.57 3.59 21.80
N ASN A 174 6.89 2.44 21.68
CA ASN A 174 5.46 2.36 21.41
C ASN A 174 4.74 1.29 22.26
N ASN A 175 3.41 1.22 22.14
CA ASN A 175 2.63 0.05 22.55
C ASN A 175 2.60 -0.96 21.38
N PRO A 176 3.25 -2.12 21.47
CA PRO A 176 3.34 -3.05 20.34
C PRO A 176 2.00 -3.63 19.88
N ARG A 177 1.03 -3.80 20.81
CA ARG A 177 -0.32 -4.30 20.46
C ARG A 177 -1.23 -3.21 19.91
N ARG A 178 -0.92 -1.92 20.14
CA ARG A 178 -1.65 -0.77 19.60
C ARG A 178 -0.64 0.28 19.10
N PRO A 179 0.05 0.01 17.99
CA PRO A 179 1.21 0.80 17.57
C PRO A 179 0.81 2.10 16.86
N TYR A 180 -0.51 2.38 16.72
CA TYR A 180 -1.00 3.59 16.10
C TYR A 180 -0.46 4.86 16.78
N GLN A 181 0.11 5.76 15.98
CA GLN A 181 0.54 7.09 16.36
C GLN A 181 0.09 8.09 15.29
N GLY A 182 -1.03 8.75 15.54
CA GLY A 182 -1.67 9.67 14.58
C GLY A 182 -1.04 11.07 14.51
N ARG A 183 0.02 11.37 15.27
CA ARG A 183 0.68 12.69 15.26
C ARG A 183 2.14 12.58 14.88
N TYR A 184 2.52 13.21 13.78
CA TYR A 184 3.88 13.24 13.26
C TYR A 184 4.63 14.48 13.76
N ARG A 185 5.03 14.48 15.03
CA ARG A 185 5.69 15.64 15.69
C ARG A 185 6.71 15.22 16.73
N GLY A 186 7.56 16.16 17.14
CA GLY A 186 8.56 15.94 18.18
C GLY A 186 9.91 15.46 17.63
N PRO A 187 10.78 14.90 18.50
CA PRO A 187 12.10 14.42 18.11
C PRO A 187 12.02 13.34 17.03
N GLU A 188 13.01 13.33 16.14
CA GLU A 188 13.01 12.49 14.95
C GLU A 188 12.94 11.00 15.29
N ASP A 189 13.88 10.50 16.10
CA ASP A 189 14.06 9.06 16.31
C ASP A 189 13.05 8.43 17.27
N THR A 190 12.53 9.21 18.22
CA THR A 190 11.67 8.68 19.30
C THR A 190 10.19 8.94 19.08
N MET A 191 9.82 9.84 18.15
CA MET A 191 8.42 10.19 17.90
C MET A 191 8.10 10.19 16.40
N ARG A 192 8.76 11.01 15.59
CA ARG A 192 8.41 11.16 14.17
C ARG A 192 8.61 9.86 13.39
N LYS A 193 9.76 9.19 13.53
CA LYS A 193 10.02 7.88 12.90
C LYS A 193 9.04 6.81 13.36
N VAL A 194 8.70 6.80 14.65
CA VAL A 194 7.74 5.84 15.19
C VAL A 194 6.35 6.03 14.57
N ALA A 195 5.93 7.28 14.33
CA ALA A 195 4.65 7.62 13.73
C ALA A 195 4.60 7.57 12.19
N TYR A 196 5.73 7.71 11.50
CA TYR A 196 5.82 8.01 10.06
C TYR A 196 5.02 7.05 9.18
N HIS A 197 5.05 5.76 9.50
CA HIS A 197 4.22 4.75 8.84
C HIS A 197 3.33 3.98 9.82
N ASN A 198 3.11 4.47 11.04
CA ASN A 198 2.22 3.82 12.01
C ASN A 198 1.05 4.71 12.41
N GLY A 199 0.55 5.57 11.52
CA GLY A 199 -0.65 6.36 11.81
C GLY A 199 -0.69 7.68 11.07
N THR A 200 0.48 8.24 10.72
CA THR A 200 0.59 9.37 9.79
C THR A 200 -0.17 9.07 8.50
N ALA A 201 -0.92 10.04 8.00
CA ALA A 201 -1.67 9.94 6.75
C ALA A 201 -0.82 10.39 5.57
N TRP A 202 -0.90 9.65 4.47
CA TRP A 202 -0.10 9.87 3.27
C TRP A 202 -0.96 10.30 2.09
N CYS A 203 -0.45 11.24 1.30
CA CYS A 203 -1.17 11.78 0.15
C CYS A 203 -1.01 10.92 -1.11
N TRP A 204 0.12 10.21 -1.28
CA TRP A 204 0.39 9.42 -2.49
C TRP A 204 -0.41 8.10 -2.63
N PRO A 205 -0.71 7.31 -1.58
CA PRO A 205 -1.51 6.10 -1.71
C PRO A 205 -3.02 6.39 -1.59
N PHE A 206 -3.39 7.62 -1.20
CA PHE A 206 -4.78 8.04 -1.04
C PHE A 206 -5.61 7.96 -2.34
N PRO A 207 -5.10 8.41 -3.52
CA PRO A 207 -5.80 8.25 -4.79
C PRO A 207 -6.19 6.80 -5.11
N SER A 208 -5.41 5.80 -4.68
CA SER A 208 -5.74 4.38 -4.86
C SER A 208 -7.06 3.99 -4.21
N TYR A 209 -7.50 4.69 -3.16
CA TYR A 209 -8.81 4.46 -2.55
C TYR A 209 -9.95 4.87 -3.49
N ALA A 210 -9.86 6.07 -4.08
CA ALA A 210 -10.84 6.55 -5.06
C ALA A 210 -10.82 5.69 -6.33
N GLU A 211 -9.64 5.27 -6.79
CA GLU A 211 -9.50 4.34 -7.90
C GLU A 211 -10.18 3.00 -7.61
N ALA A 212 -9.95 2.40 -6.43
CA ALA A 212 -10.61 1.17 -6.03
C ALA A 212 -12.14 1.30 -5.96
N MET A 213 -12.66 2.43 -5.45
CA MET A 213 -14.11 2.72 -5.48
C MET A 213 -14.66 2.71 -6.89
N PHE A 214 -13.98 3.37 -7.83
CA PHE A 214 -14.39 3.43 -9.23
C PHE A 214 -14.30 2.06 -9.93
N LEU A 215 -13.22 1.31 -9.71
CA LEU A 215 -13.07 -0.05 -10.27
C LEU A 215 -14.16 -1.00 -9.76
N ALA A 216 -14.60 -0.85 -8.51
CA ALA A 216 -15.63 -1.70 -7.92
C ALA A 216 -17.06 -1.33 -8.34
N GLY A 217 -17.35 -0.03 -8.49
CA GLY A 217 -18.70 0.47 -8.74
C GLY A 217 -18.94 1.01 -10.16
N GLY A 218 -17.91 1.05 -11.00
CA GLY A 218 -17.97 1.59 -12.35
C GLY A 218 -18.47 3.04 -12.40
N GLU A 219 -19.21 3.35 -13.45
CA GLU A 219 -19.73 4.71 -13.69
C GLU A 219 -20.62 5.23 -12.55
N ALA A 220 -21.41 4.36 -11.93
CA ALA A 220 -22.26 4.73 -10.80
C ALA A 220 -21.45 5.22 -9.57
N ALA A 221 -20.20 4.78 -9.42
CA ALA A 221 -19.32 5.22 -8.34
C ALA A 221 -18.43 6.42 -8.71
N ARG A 222 -18.38 6.84 -9.98
CA ARG A 222 -17.45 7.89 -10.46
C ARG A 222 -17.58 9.18 -9.66
N SER A 223 -18.80 9.67 -9.46
CA SER A 223 -19.03 10.93 -8.75
C SER A 223 -18.57 10.84 -7.28
N ALA A 224 -18.88 9.73 -6.59
CA ALA A 224 -18.43 9.50 -5.22
C ALA A 224 -16.91 9.37 -5.11
N ALA A 225 -16.27 8.60 -6.00
CA ALA A 225 -14.82 8.46 -6.07
C ALA A 225 -14.14 9.81 -6.32
N ARG A 226 -14.70 10.64 -7.22
CA ARG A 226 -14.22 11.98 -7.50
C ARG A 226 -14.36 12.89 -6.28
N ALA A 227 -15.51 12.89 -5.62
CA ALA A 227 -15.72 13.67 -4.40
C ALA A 227 -14.70 13.32 -3.31
N VAL A 228 -14.40 12.03 -3.13
CA VAL A 228 -13.35 11.59 -2.20
C VAL A 228 -11.99 12.13 -2.64
N LEU A 229 -11.57 11.90 -3.89
CA LEU A 229 -10.27 12.37 -4.38
C LEU A 229 -10.11 13.89 -4.18
N PHE A 230 -11.11 14.68 -4.56
CA PHE A 230 -11.09 16.15 -4.45
C PHE A 230 -11.22 16.69 -3.02
N SER A 231 -11.37 15.84 -2.00
CA SER A 231 -11.18 16.27 -0.59
C SER A 231 -9.75 16.76 -0.31
N ALA A 232 -8.79 16.53 -1.22
CA ALA A 232 -7.46 17.11 -1.19
C ALA A 232 -7.39 18.61 -1.56
N ALA A 233 -8.52 19.25 -1.93
CA ALA A 233 -8.55 20.64 -2.37
C ALA A 233 -7.91 21.61 -1.36
N ASP A 234 -8.10 21.38 -0.06
CA ASP A 234 -7.53 22.23 0.99
C ASP A 234 -6.00 22.20 1.00
N TYR A 235 -5.38 21.08 0.62
CA TYR A 235 -3.93 21.00 0.49
C TYR A 235 -3.41 21.77 -0.73
N PHE A 236 -4.13 21.73 -1.85
CA PHE A 236 -3.76 22.53 -3.04
C PHE A 236 -3.87 24.04 -2.80
N ASN A 237 -4.81 24.45 -1.93
CA ASN A 237 -5.05 25.85 -1.59
C ASN A 237 -4.22 26.33 -0.40
N GLY A 238 -3.61 25.41 0.37
CA GLY A 238 -2.81 25.68 1.55
C GLY A 238 -1.31 25.41 1.33
N GLY A 239 -0.48 25.82 2.29
CA GLY A 239 0.96 25.51 2.28
C GLY A 239 1.68 26.01 1.02
N CYS A 240 2.03 25.08 0.12
CA CYS A 240 2.63 25.36 -1.19
C CYS A 240 1.54 25.28 -2.28
N PRO A 241 1.04 26.43 -2.80
CA PRO A 241 -0.10 26.42 -3.72
C PRO A 241 0.13 25.57 -4.97
N GLY A 242 -0.89 24.80 -5.34
CA GLY A 242 -0.84 23.90 -6.49
C GLY A 242 -0.06 22.60 -6.25
N GLN A 243 0.38 22.33 -5.02
CA GLN A 243 1.11 21.12 -4.64
C GLN A 243 0.34 20.30 -3.60
N LEU A 244 0.72 19.03 -3.48
CA LEU A 244 0.30 18.17 -2.38
C LEU A 244 1.49 17.89 -1.46
N PRO A 245 1.29 17.95 -0.12
CA PRO A 245 2.33 17.58 0.83
C PRO A 245 2.53 16.07 0.81
N GLU A 246 3.64 15.65 1.39
CA GLU A 246 3.98 14.24 1.58
C GLU A 246 2.96 13.53 2.49
N ILE A 247 2.71 14.16 3.63
CA ILE A 247 1.97 13.57 4.75
C ILE A 247 1.14 14.62 5.50
N ALA A 248 0.20 14.12 6.30
CA ALA A 248 -0.51 14.85 7.32
C ALA A 248 -0.64 14.03 8.61
N ASP A 249 -0.88 14.71 9.74
CA ASP A 249 -1.27 14.05 10.99
C ASP A 249 -2.48 13.14 10.73
N GLY A 250 -2.37 11.87 11.12
CA GLY A 250 -3.49 10.93 11.05
C GLY A 250 -4.66 11.36 11.91
N ASP A 251 -4.40 11.97 13.07
CA ASP A 251 -5.42 12.49 13.97
C ASP A 251 -5.81 13.94 13.62
N TYR A 252 -7.04 14.30 13.98
CA TYR A 252 -7.50 15.68 13.88
C TYR A 252 -6.55 16.61 14.67
N PRO A 253 -6.20 17.80 14.12
CA PRO A 253 -6.80 18.45 12.96
C PRO A 253 -6.02 18.26 11.64
N HIS A 254 -5.32 17.13 11.47
CA HIS A 254 -4.70 16.75 10.19
C HIS A 254 -3.72 17.78 9.62
N HIS A 255 -2.85 18.32 10.47
CA HIS A 255 -1.84 19.25 9.99
C HIS A 255 -0.91 18.54 9.02
N TRP A 256 -0.65 19.17 7.87
CA TRP A 256 0.30 18.67 6.89
C TRP A 256 1.74 18.78 7.41
N GLY A 257 2.62 17.94 6.88
CA GLY A 257 4.02 17.89 7.23
C GLY A 257 4.86 17.19 6.16
N GLY A 258 6.13 16.91 6.48
CA GLY A 258 7.08 16.34 5.53
C GLY A 258 7.41 17.30 4.39
N CYS A 259 7.69 16.75 3.20
CA CYS A 259 7.90 17.55 2.00
C CYS A 259 6.62 18.30 1.59
N ALA A 260 6.69 19.62 1.42
CA ALA A 260 5.52 20.45 1.09
C ALA A 260 5.03 20.27 -0.36
N ALA A 261 5.91 19.84 -1.27
CA ALA A 261 5.61 19.62 -2.68
C ALA A 261 6.16 18.27 -3.14
N GLN A 262 5.33 17.23 -3.05
CA GLN A 262 5.79 15.86 -3.11
C GLN A 262 5.33 15.19 -4.43
N ALA A 263 6.30 14.79 -5.25
CA ALA A 263 6.08 14.41 -6.65
C ALA A 263 5.07 13.25 -6.82
N TRP A 264 5.27 12.16 -6.08
CA TRP A 264 4.43 10.96 -6.04
C TRP A 264 2.96 11.25 -5.65
N SER A 265 2.70 12.19 -4.75
CA SER A 265 1.37 12.60 -4.32
C SER A 265 0.65 13.34 -5.43
N VAL A 266 1.32 14.34 -6.03
CA VAL A 266 0.75 15.09 -7.15
C VAL A 266 0.55 14.21 -8.37
N SER A 267 1.50 13.32 -8.68
CA SER A 267 1.40 12.43 -9.84
C SER A 267 0.28 11.40 -9.70
N GLU A 268 0.12 10.78 -8.52
CA GLU A 268 -0.96 9.81 -8.29
C GLU A 268 -2.32 10.49 -8.24
N PHE A 269 -2.41 11.68 -7.62
CA PHE A 269 -3.64 12.48 -7.68
C PHE A 269 -4.03 12.79 -9.13
N TYR A 270 -3.08 13.24 -9.95
CA TYR A 270 -3.32 13.55 -11.36
C TYR A 270 -3.71 12.31 -12.17
N ARG A 271 -3.02 11.18 -11.98
CA ARG A 271 -3.30 9.92 -12.68
C ARG A 271 -4.73 9.45 -12.43
N VAL A 272 -5.16 9.42 -11.17
CA VAL A 272 -6.52 9.03 -10.81
C VAL A 272 -7.53 10.12 -11.18
N GLY A 273 -7.16 11.39 -11.07
CA GLY A 273 -7.97 12.52 -11.55
C GLY A 273 -8.31 12.41 -13.03
N LYS A 274 -7.36 12.00 -13.88
CA LYS A 274 -7.60 11.71 -15.30
C LYS A 274 -8.54 10.52 -15.50
N LEU A 275 -8.32 9.43 -14.78
CA LEU A 275 -9.20 8.25 -14.82
C LEU A 275 -10.66 8.62 -14.51
N LEU A 276 -10.86 9.43 -13.48
CA LEU A 276 -12.19 9.85 -13.01
C LEU A 276 -12.79 11.01 -13.82
N GLY A 277 -11.95 11.82 -14.47
CA GLY A 277 -12.37 12.95 -15.29
C GLY A 277 -13.20 12.54 -16.52
N GLY A 278 -12.98 11.33 -17.05
CA GLY A 278 -13.52 10.91 -18.34
C GLY A 278 -12.94 11.74 -19.49
N ASP A 279 -12.87 11.19 -20.69
CA ASP A 279 -12.47 11.97 -21.86
C ASP A 279 -13.49 13.09 -22.09
N SER A 280 -13.13 14.31 -21.67
CA SER A 280 -13.77 15.54 -22.12
C SER A 280 -13.29 15.94 -23.53
N GLY A 281 -12.59 15.05 -24.24
CA GLY A 281 -12.01 15.27 -25.55
C GLY A 281 -12.80 14.59 -26.67
N ASN A 282 -14.00 15.10 -26.97
CA ASN A 282 -14.63 15.16 -28.31
C ASN A 282 -16.14 15.46 -28.22
N ALA A 283 -16.49 16.57 -27.58
CA ALA A 283 -17.77 17.23 -27.80
C ALA A 283 -17.55 18.74 -27.94
N VAL A 284 -16.71 19.11 -28.91
CA VAL A 284 -16.81 20.43 -29.54
C VAL A 284 -17.68 20.21 -30.78
N LYS A 285 -18.92 20.69 -30.71
CA LYS A 285 -19.70 21.03 -31.89
C LYS A 285 -19.19 22.35 -32.45
#